data_AF-A0A9P4GT86-F1
#
_entry.id   AF-A0A9P4GT86-F1
#
_cell.length_a   1.000
_cell.length_b   1.000
_cell.length_c   1.000
_cell.angle_alpha   90.00
_cell.angle_beta   90.00
_cell.angle_gamma   90.00
#
_symmetry.space_group_name_H-M   'P 1'
#
loop_
_entity.id
_entity.type
_entity.pdbx_description
1 polymer ?
#
loop_
_entity_poly.entity_id
_entity_poly.type
_entity_poly.pdbx_seq_one_letter_code
_entity_poly.pdbx_strand_id
1 'polypeptide(L)'
;MATLAPATPPEGPPASIRSGSAKQWTPEHYSASISTYAKQRSTSLYVGVHFTRLAHILRKPFDGTAKRAPTYNYTPSSDFATLYQYVFEKPVGYHALATPLELVQLAESEASNVLFLRGQPCPQWLVHAGASFHIDPEFFFRHLDFLSNLSSKRYFAQPSLMSTARRIIQLNYMTIGEFPAHSGDMGQSELDHLRDSATRDMSEYFNELGKRVSRNACGSESIVRAYHVLDQSHFAIEQQASICLGLTEKGWTAVVWLDTGRPLTPNQPGPWAGTLRSNQHSGRETFLPWIQSQPFVSLHPASMSIAHERRPVKEMEQSASLIHLDYGKTLDKKAMAQDPFYALHEVFLSCAYSEVQFLNVIESKINEDMAREFMPDHNISPANMIYFQGLLDTHAESLRRTITAINSRDDSGWPRPSDQTLRKKHAVLAHTLLQDYEALLRRTETLSNLCKGRLQILLSRAGIVESNKAIEQAKVVTKLTRLAFVFIPLSFVSSFFGMNLKPFVESPPYGLWLFFAVSAPVVALLLMSMTLSLEQIMQPFGKCGRVRKPSKIVEKEDMA
;
A
#
# COMPACT_ATOMS: atom_id res chain seq x y z
N MET A 1 6.04 40.42 56.63
CA MET A 1 5.14 41.08 55.66
C MET A 1 5.88 41.23 54.35
N ALA A 2 5.60 40.36 53.38
CA ALA A 2 5.89 40.55 51.96
C ALA A 2 4.88 39.68 51.21
N THR A 3 3.75 40.29 50.85
CA THR A 3 2.62 39.64 50.18
C THR A 3 2.95 39.55 48.70
N LEU A 4 3.18 38.32 48.20
CA LEU A 4 3.30 38.05 46.77
C LEU A 4 1.93 38.26 46.11
N ALA A 5 1.88 39.19 45.15
CA ALA A 5 0.70 39.46 44.34
C ALA A 5 0.37 38.24 43.45
N PRO A 6 -0.92 37.90 43.27
CA PRO A 6 -1.31 36.85 42.35
C PRO A 6 -1.17 37.37 40.90
N ALA A 7 -0.43 36.64 40.08
CA ALA A 7 -0.34 36.90 38.64
C ALA A 7 -1.72 36.75 38.01
N THR A 8 -2.23 37.84 37.43
CA THR A 8 -3.46 37.86 36.64
C THR A 8 -3.34 36.90 35.45
N PRO A 9 -4.30 35.99 35.22
CA PRO A 9 -4.34 35.21 33.98
C PRO A 9 -4.57 36.17 32.80
N PRO A 10 -4.00 35.89 31.61
CA PRO A 10 -4.23 36.73 30.45
C PRO A 10 -5.72 36.70 30.09
N GLU A 11 -6.41 37.82 30.32
CA GLU A 11 -7.78 38.07 29.88
C GLU A 11 -7.78 38.27 28.36
N GLY A 12 -8.05 37.19 27.65
CA GLY A 12 -8.40 37.20 26.24
C GLY A 12 -9.03 35.86 25.88
N PRO A 13 -10.06 35.84 25.02
CA PRO A 13 -10.55 34.57 24.49
C PRO A 13 -9.38 33.83 23.82
N PRO A 14 -9.28 32.49 23.97
CA PRO A 14 -8.23 31.73 23.30
C PRO A 14 -8.27 32.06 21.80
N ALA A 15 -7.13 32.44 21.24
CA ALA A 15 -7.01 32.71 19.81
C ALA A 15 -7.62 31.52 19.06
N SER A 16 -8.54 31.79 18.13
CA SER A 16 -9.18 30.72 17.39
C SER A 16 -8.10 29.88 16.72
N ILE A 17 -8.12 28.56 16.94
CA ILE A 17 -7.30 27.56 16.21
C ILE A 17 -7.83 27.41 14.78
N ARG A 18 -8.18 28.53 14.14
CA ARG A 18 -8.57 28.61 12.74
C ARG A 18 -7.36 29.21 12.03
N SER A 19 -6.86 28.53 10.98
CA SER A 19 -5.95 29.22 10.05
C SER A 19 -6.68 30.48 9.58
N GLY A 20 -6.08 31.64 9.82
CA GLY A 20 -6.73 32.94 9.57
C GLY A 20 -6.63 33.98 10.69
N SER A 21 -5.90 33.75 11.79
CA SER A 21 -5.50 34.90 12.61
C SER A 21 -4.52 35.74 11.79
N ALA A 22 -4.73 37.06 11.71
CA ALA A 22 -3.95 38.09 10.99
C ALA A 22 -2.43 38.18 11.30
N LYS A 23 -1.87 37.15 11.93
CA LYS A 23 -0.47 37.06 12.32
C LYS A 23 0.32 36.42 11.18
N GLN A 24 0.92 37.26 10.35
CA GLN A 24 1.92 36.81 9.37
C GLN A 24 3.04 36.09 10.13
N TRP A 25 3.28 34.82 9.82
CA TRP A 25 4.34 34.04 10.47
C TRP A 25 5.64 34.27 9.71
N THR A 26 6.71 34.62 10.42
CA THR A 26 8.05 34.50 9.85
C THR A 26 8.47 33.02 9.85
N PRO A 27 9.31 32.58 8.91
CA PRO A 27 9.88 31.23 8.90
C PRO A 27 10.48 30.79 10.25
N GLU A 28 11.19 31.69 10.93
CA GLU A 28 11.79 31.46 12.25
C GLU A 28 10.72 31.25 13.32
N HIS A 29 9.67 32.09 13.32
CA HIS A 29 8.58 31.98 14.28
C HIS A 29 7.78 30.69 14.07
N TYR A 30 7.52 30.32 12.82
CA TYR A 30 6.81 29.09 12.47
C TYR A 30 7.57 27.84 12.97
N SER A 31 8.85 27.72 12.64
CA SER A 31 9.69 26.59 13.08
C SER A 31 9.91 26.56 14.61
N ALA A 32 10.07 27.73 15.25
CA ALA A 32 10.19 27.85 16.70
C ALA A 32 8.92 27.42 17.44
N SER A 33 7.75 27.76 16.89
CA SER A 33 6.45 27.37 17.45
C SER A 33 6.27 25.85 17.43
N ILE A 34 6.56 25.20 16.30
CA ILE A 34 6.52 23.74 16.17
C ILE A 34 7.48 23.06 17.15
N SER A 35 8.68 23.64 17.33
CA SER A 35 9.66 23.13 18.28
C SER A 35 9.23 23.24 19.73
N THR A 36 8.50 24.30 20.06
CA THR A 36 7.96 24.52 21.40
C THR A 36 6.85 23.52 21.68
N TYR A 37 5.94 23.33 20.72
CA TYR A 37 4.91 22.30 20.77
C TYR A 37 5.51 20.89 20.92
N ALA A 38 6.56 20.57 20.16
CA ALA A 38 7.22 19.26 20.23
C ALA A 38 7.81 18.92 21.62
N LYS A 39 8.15 19.95 22.41
CA LYS A 39 8.63 19.80 23.80
C LYS A 39 7.49 19.67 24.82
N GLN A 40 6.25 19.98 24.43
CA GLN A 40 5.08 19.93 25.30
C GLN A 40 4.72 18.48 25.62
N ARG A 41 4.74 18.15 26.91
CA ARG A 41 4.48 16.81 27.46
C ARG A 41 3.25 16.85 28.37
N SER A 42 3.47 16.70 29.67
CA SER A 42 2.42 16.55 30.69
C SER A 42 1.72 17.85 31.10
N THR A 43 2.14 19.00 30.58
CA THR A 43 1.60 20.31 30.96
C THR A 43 0.37 20.72 30.15
N SER A 44 -0.10 19.87 29.23
CA SER A 44 -1.27 20.12 28.37
C SER A 44 -1.89 18.82 27.88
N LEU A 45 -3.20 18.87 27.61
CA LEU A 45 -3.91 17.80 26.90
C LEU A 45 -3.49 17.71 25.43
N TYR A 46 -2.92 18.78 24.87
CA TYR A 46 -2.37 18.84 23.52
C TYR A 46 -0.88 18.53 23.56
N VAL A 47 -0.54 17.24 23.51
CA VAL A 47 0.83 16.75 23.62
C VAL A 47 1.51 16.74 22.24
N GLY A 48 2.61 17.46 22.09
CA GLY A 48 3.31 17.59 20.80
C GLY A 48 4.46 16.60 20.58
N VAL A 49 4.71 15.64 21.47
CA VAL A 49 5.90 14.76 21.41
C VAL A 49 6.11 14.02 20.08
N HIS A 50 5.03 13.74 19.35
CA HIS A 50 5.07 13.11 18.03
C HIS A 50 5.74 14.00 16.96
N PHE A 51 5.75 15.33 17.15
CA PHE A 51 6.42 16.30 16.29
C PHE A 51 7.93 16.39 16.50
N THR A 52 8.53 15.70 17.47
CA THR A 52 9.96 15.87 17.84
C THR A 52 10.91 15.78 16.65
N ARG A 53 10.75 14.78 15.77
CA ARG A 53 11.60 14.62 14.58
C ARG A 53 11.33 15.69 13.53
N LEU A 54 10.06 16.01 13.28
CA LEU A 54 9.68 17.05 12.35
C LEU A 54 10.23 18.41 12.79
N ALA A 55 10.08 18.77 14.07
CA ALA A 55 10.65 19.97 14.66
C ALA A 55 12.17 20.03 14.49
N HIS A 56 12.86 18.91 14.72
CA HIS A 56 14.31 18.84 14.50
C HIS A 56 14.67 19.10 13.03
N ILE A 57 13.96 18.50 12.08
CA ILE A 57 14.19 18.70 10.65
C ILE A 57 13.97 20.17 10.27
N LEU A 58 12.86 20.77 10.71
CA LEU A 58 12.47 22.14 10.36
C LEU A 58 13.32 23.23 11.04
N ARG A 59 13.97 22.97 12.18
CA ARG A 59 14.89 23.96 12.81
C ARG A 59 16.26 24.05 12.16
N LYS A 60 16.72 22.97 11.51
CA LYS A 60 18.09 22.90 10.96
C LYS A 60 18.54 24.10 10.13
N PRO A 61 17.69 24.72 9.29
CA PRO A 61 18.09 25.91 8.53
C PRO A 61 18.51 27.10 9.41
N PHE A 62 18.07 27.14 10.67
CA PHE A 62 18.26 28.26 11.60
C PHE A 62 19.27 27.95 12.72
N ASP A 63 19.82 26.74 12.79
CA ASP A 63 20.82 26.37 13.80
C ASP A 63 22.19 26.98 13.40
N GLY A 64 22.46 28.19 13.90
CA GLY A 64 23.63 29.02 13.58
C GLY A 64 25.01 28.53 14.07
N THR A 65 25.28 27.22 14.08
CA THR A 65 26.58 26.66 14.48
C THR A 65 27.22 25.82 13.39
N ALA A 66 28.05 26.47 12.58
CA ALA A 66 29.15 25.78 11.93
C ALA A 66 30.36 26.74 11.77
N LYS A 67 31.25 26.74 12.77
CA LYS A 67 32.61 27.32 12.69
C LYS A 67 33.53 26.62 11.66
N ARG A 68 32.97 25.68 10.90
CA ARG A 68 33.33 25.38 9.53
C ARG A 68 32.02 25.49 8.79
N ALA A 69 31.82 26.48 7.94
CA ALA A 69 30.75 26.36 6.97
C ALA A 69 30.95 24.98 6.32
N PRO A 70 30.03 24.00 6.47
CA PRO A 70 29.97 22.97 5.46
C PRO A 70 29.82 23.81 4.21
N THR A 71 30.71 23.63 3.24
CA THR A 71 30.40 23.94 1.86
C THR A 71 29.12 23.17 1.55
N TYR A 72 27.98 23.78 1.91
CA TYR A 72 26.66 23.37 1.51
C TYR A 72 26.60 23.75 0.03
N ASN A 73 27.29 22.95 -0.79
CA ASN A 73 27.15 22.93 -2.23
C ASN A 73 25.80 22.28 -2.57
N TYR A 74 24.73 22.68 -1.89
CA TYR A 74 23.37 22.42 -2.32
C TYR A 74 22.95 23.63 -3.13
N THR A 75 23.17 23.58 -4.43
CA THR A 75 22.39 24.38 -5.35
C THR A 75 20.95 23.88 -5.26
N PRO A 76 19.98 24.69 -4.80
CA PRO A 76 18.59 24.29 -4.85
C PRO A 76 18.27 23.92 -6.30
N SER A 77 17.88 22.66 -6.50
CA SER A 77 17.40 22.24 -7.81
C SER A 77 16.13 23.04 -8.05
N SER A 78 16.07 23.72 -9.19
CA SER A 78 14.90 24.45 -9.72
C SER A 78 13.63 23.60 -9.80
N ASP A 79 13.75 22.31 -9.55
CA ASP A 79 12.71 21.31 -9.80
C ASP A 79 12.04 20.85 -8.50
N PHE A 80 12.35 21.43 -7.34
CA PHE A 80 11.66 21.09 -6.09
C PHE A 80 10.26 21.70 -6.00
N ALA A 81 10.12 22.97 -6.38
CA ALA A 81 8.91 23.75 -6.17
C ALA A 81 8.44 24.43 -7.46
N THR A 82 7.14 24.35 -7.72
CA THR A 82 6.52 25.02 -8.87
C THR A 82 5.21 25.64 -8.45
N LEU A 83 5.01 26.91 -8.79
CA LEU A 83 3.86 27.69 -8.38
C LEU A 83 3.02 28.09 -9.60
N TYR A 84 1.74 27.78 -9.52
CA TYR A 84 0.73 28.30 -10.44
C TYR A 84 -0.07 29.39 -9.74
N GLN A 85 -0.12 30.57 -10.36
CA GLN A 85 -0.84 31.72 -9.82
C GLN A 85 -2.03 32.09 -10.69
N TYR A 86 -3.18 32.25 -10.03
CA TYR A 86 -4.44 32.60 -10.63
C TYR A 86 -4.87 33.97 -10.10
N VAL A 87 -4.77 34.97 -10.97
CA VAL A 87 -5.24 36.33 -10.70
C VAL A 87 -6.39 36.63 -11.65
N PHE A 88 -7.42 37.30 -11.15
CA PHE A 88 -8.58 37.68 -11.96
C PHE A 88 -8.13 38.49 -13.18
N GLU A 89 -8.61 38.11 -14.37
CA GLU A 89 -8.33 38.76 -15.68
C GLU A 89 -6.86 38.76 -16.15
N LYS A 90 -5.93 38.08 -15.47
CA LYS A 90 -4.55 37.90 -15.93
C LYS A 90 -4.32 36.49 -16.48
N PRO A 91 -3.35 36.32 -17.40
CA PRO A 91 -2.90 34.99 -17.78
C PRO A 91 -2.37 34.25 -16.55
N VAL A 92 -2.52 32.92 -16.53
CA VAL A 92 -2.01 32.06 -15.45
C VAL A 92 -0.50 32.23 -15.35
N GLY A 93 -0.02 32.63 -14.18
CA GLY A 93 1.39 32.70 -13.87
C GLY A 93 1.94 31.30 -13.63
N TYR A 94 3.02 30.94 -14.32
CA TYR A 94 3.79 29.73 -14.07
C TYR A 94 5.18 30.13 -13.59
N HIS A 95 5.57 29.63 -12.42
CA HIS A 95 6.86 29.96 -11.82
C HIS A 95 7.55 28.67 -11.36
N ALA A 96 8.63 28.30 -12.04
CA ALA A 96 9.58 27.30 -11.55
C ALA A 96 10.52 28.00 -10.56
N LEU A 97 10.38 27.70 -9.27
CA LEU A 97 11.02 28.48 -8.22
C LEU A 97 12.42 27.94 -7.94
N ALA A 98 13.42 28.83 -8.02
CA ALA A 98 14.81 28.46 -7.72
C ALA A 98 15.11 28.61 -6.23
N THR A 99 14.50 29.60 -5.56
CA THR A 99 14.78 29.91 -4.16
C THR A 99 13.52 30.01 -3.30
N PRO A 100 13.58 29.64 -2.01
CA PRO A 100 12.46 29.83 -1.09
C PRO A 100 12.05 31.30 -0.90
N LEU A 101 12.93 32.26 -1.20
CA LEU A 101 12.63 33.69 -1.12
C LEU A 101 11.68 34.14 -2.22
N GLU A 102 11.80 33.58 -3.43
CA GLU A 102 10.84 33.81 -4.52
C GLU A 102 9.43 33.38 -4.11
N LEU A 103 9.31 32.29 -3.34
CA LEU A 103 8.03 31.83 -2.81
C LEU A 103 7.37 32.88 -1.89
N VAL A 104 8.16 33.48 -0.99
CA VAL A 104 7.67 34.51 -0.06
C VAL A 104 7.17 35.72 -0.83
N GLN A 105 7.94 36.19 -1.82
CA GLN A 105 7.57 37.34 -2.65
C GLN A 105 6.26 37.10 -3.43
N LEU A 106 6.09 35.91 -3.99
CA LEU A 106 4.89 35.55 -4.75
C LEU A 106 3.68 35.31 -3.83
N ALA A 107 3.90 34.84 -2.60
CA ALA A 107 2.85 34.62 -1.60
C ALA A 107 2.21 35.92 -1.09
N GLU A 108 2.91 37.06 -1.15
CA GLU A 108 2.37 38.37 -0.78
C GLU A 108 1.35 38.92 -1.79
N SER A 109 1.24 38.29 -2.96
CA SER A 109 0.26 38.68 -3.98
C SER A 109 -1.18 38.29 -3.60
N GLU A 110 -2.17 39.05 -4.07
CA GLU A 110 -3.61 38.75 -3.88
C GLU A 110 -4.11 37.61 -4.78
N ALA A 111 -3.24 36.65 -5.13
CA ALA A 111 -3.54 35.57 -6.06
C ALA A 111 -4.03 34.30 -5.34
N SER A 112 -4.89 33.54 -6.00
CA SER A 112 -5.12 32.14 -5.64
C SER A 112 -3.98 31.30 -6.21
N ASN A 113 -3.44 30.37 -5.43
CA ASN A 113 -2.20 29.66 -5.81
C ASN A 113 -2.32 28.15 -5.69
N VAL A 114 -1.59 27.44 -6.57
CA VAL A 114 -1.32 26.00 -6.42
C VAL A 114 0.18 25.80 -6.41
N LEU A 115 0.71 25.39 -5.26
CA LEU A 115 2.13 25.11 -5.06
C LEU A 115 2.37 23.60 -5.12
N PHE A 116 3.14 23.15 -6.10
CA PHE A 116 3.68 21.80 -6.13
C PHE A 116 5.02 21.73 -5.42
N LEU A 117 5.16 20.82 -4.47
CA LEU A 117 6.42 20.41 -3.86
C LEU A 117 6.72 18.97 -4.26
N ARG A 118 7.98 18.61 -4.46
CA ARG A 118 8.35 17.29 -5.03
C ARG A 118 9.43 16.56 -4.26
N GLY A 119 9.22 15.26 -4.03
CA GLY A 119 10.17 14.35 -3.42
C GLY A 119 10.48 14.66 -1.96
N GLN A 120 11.67 14.25 -1.54
CA GLN A 120 12.17 14.36 -0.17
C GLN A 120 12.14 15.80 0.35
N PRO A 121 11.84 15.98 1.65
CA PRO A 121 11.67 17.28 2.27
C PRO A 121 12.96 18.11 2.17
N CYS A 122 12.83 19.35 1.69
CA CYS A 122 13.84 20.38 1.89
C CYS A 122 13.39 21.31 3.02
N PRO A 123 14.01 21.28 4.22
CA PRO A 123 13.50 21.99 5.40
C PRO A 123 13.28 23.48 5.19
N GLN A 124 14.17 24.14 4.43
CA GLN A 124 14.01 25.55 4.07
C GLN A 124 12.68 25.77 3.36
N TRP A 125 12.43 25.05 2.27
CA TRP A 125 11.18 25.15 1.52
C TRP A 125 9.94 24.85 2.35
N LEU A 126 9.98 23.82 3.21
CA LEU A 126 8.84 23.48 4.07
C LEU A 126 8.51 24.59 5.06
N VAL A 127 9.52 25.18 5.71
CA VAL A 127 9.31 26.27 6.65
C VAL A 127 8.80 27.51 5.94
N HIS A 128 9.38 27.88 4.80
CA HIS A 128 8.93 29.03 4.02
C HIS A 128 7.49 28.83 3.50
N ALA A 129 7.16 27.68 2.92
CA ALA A 129 5.80 27.37 2.47
C ALA A 129 4.81 27.37 3.65
N GLY A 130 5.18 26.77 4.78
CA GLY A 130 4.34 26.72 5.97
C GLY A 130 4.05 28.09 6.58
N ALA A 131 5.07 28.95 6.62
CA ALA A 131 4.94 30.32 7.11
C ALA A 131 4.13 31.21 6.14
N SER A 132 4.44 31.16 4.84
CA SER A 132 3.81 32.02 3.82
C SER A 132 2.36 31.65 3.51
N PHE A 133 2.00 30.36 3.54
CA PHE A 133 0.65 29.90 3.18
C PHE A 133 -0.16 29.37 4.37
N HIS A 134 0.30 29.62 5.60
CA HIS A 134 -0.36 29.20 6.83
C HIS A 134 -0.72 27.70 6.87
N ILE A 135 0.21 26.85 6.43
CA ILE A 135 0.01 25.41 6.37
C ILE A 135 0.09 24.80 7.77
N ASP A 136 -0.84 23.91 8.08
CA ASP A 136 -0.81 23.15 9.33
C ASP A 136 0.42 22.22 9.34
N PRO A 137 1.30 22.29 10.36
CA PRO A 137 2.42 21.37 10.49
C PRO A 137 2.05 19.88 10.44
N GLU A 138 0.81 19.52 10.78
CA GLU A 138 0.25 18.16 10.64
C GLU A 138 0.32 17.66 9.19
N PHE A 139 0.21 18.53 8.20
CA PHE A 139 0.39 18.20 6.79
C PHE A 139 1.77 17.60 6.53
N PHE A 140 2.83 18.25 7.03
CA PHE A 140 4.19 17.76 6.86
C PHE A 140 4.43 16.48 7.65
N PHE A 141 3.85 16.37 8.85
CA PHE A 141 3.96 15.17 9.67
C PHE A 141 3.35 13.94 8.99
N ARG A 142 2.15 14.09 8.40
CA ARG A 142 1.46 13.00 7.70
C ARG A 142 2.15 12.60 6.41
N HIS A 143 2.63 13.56 5.64
CA HIS A 143 3.40 13.24 4.44
C HIS A 143 4.72 12.55 4.79
N LEU A 144 5.33 12.86 5.94
CA LEU A 144 6.57 12.23 6.40
C LEU A 144 6.32 11.09 7.42
N ASP A 145 5.22 10.36 7.27
CA ASP A 145 4.84 9.25 8.16
C ASP A 145 5.94 8.18 8.35
N PHE A 146 6.76 7.92 7.32
CA PHE A 146 7.90 7.00 7.39
C PHE A 146 8.94 7.39 8.44
N LEU A 147 9.01 8.67 8.85
CA LEU A 147 9.90 9.10 9.93
C LEU A 147 9.50 8.51 11.29
N SER A 148 8.25 8.10 11.45
CA SER A 148 7.77 7.45 12.67
C SER A 148 8.44 6.08 12.89
N ASN A 149 8.78 5.37 11.81
CA ASN A 149 9.46 4.07 11.87
C ASN A 149 10.87 4.15 12.45
N LEU A 150 11.51 5.32 12.33
CA LEU A 150 12.86 5.56 12.82
C LEU A 150 12.89 5.86 14.32
N SER A 151 11.75 6.22 14.91
CA SER A 151 11.64 6.58 16.33
C SER A 151 11.66 5.33 17.20
N SER A 152 12.49 5.33 18.25
CA SER A 152 12.49 4.26 19.26
C SER A 152 11.16 4.15 19.99
N LYS A 153 10.42 5.27 20.09
CA LYS A 153 9.06 5.32 20.64
C LYS A 153 8.06 5.65 19.54
N ARG A 154 7.07 4.78 19.37
CA ARG A 154 5.91 5.00 18.51
C ARG A 154 4.75 5.55 19.35
N TYR A 155 4.22 6.69 18.93
CA TYR A 155 3.11 7.35 19.61
C TYR A 155 1.75 7.03 18.98
N PHE A 156 1.71 6.28 17.86
CA PHE A 156 0.50 5.86 17.16
C PHE A 156 -0.48 7.03 16.88
N ALA A 157 0.06 8.17 16.46
CA ALA A 157 -0.70 9.40 16.25
C ALA A 157 -1.56 9.39 14.97
N GLN A 158 -1.40 8.39 14.09
CA GLN A 158 -2.14 8.26 12.83
C GLN A 158 -2.90 6.91 12.78
N PRO A 159 -4.10 6.88 12.18
CA PRO A 159 -4.82 8.02 11.61
C PRO A 159 -5.41 8.95 12.68
N SER A 160 -5.47 10.26 12.39
CA SER A 160 -6.14 11.24 13.25
C SER A 160 -7.66 11.23 13.09
N LEU A 161 -8.37 11.96 13.95
CA LEU A 161 -9.82 12.13 13.83
C LEU A 161 -10.20 12.85 12.54
N MET A 162 -11.31 12.43 11.92
CA MET A 162 -11.79 13.02 10.67
C MET A 162 -12.15 14.51 10.83
N SER A 163 -12.59 14.93 12.01
CA SER A 163 -12.93 16.33 12.30
C SER A 163 -11.72 17.26 12.29
N THR A 164 -10.53 16.77 12.61
CA THR A 164 -9.27 17.53 12.63
C THR A 164 -8.48 17.37 11.34
N ALA A 165 -8.69 16.28 10.60
CA ALA A 165 -8.02 15.95 9.34
C ALA A 165 -8.60 16.62 8.08
N ARG A 166 -9.71 17.37 8.17
CA ARG A 166 -10.54 17.78 7.03
C ARG A 166 -9.84 18.56 5.90
N ARG A 167 -8.69 19.19 6.19
CA ARG A 167 -7.96 20.03 5.23
C ARG A 167 -6.76 19.35 4.58
N ILE A 168 -6.47 18.11 4.98
CA ILE A 168 -5.33 17.33 4.47
C ILE A 168 -5.91 16.12 3.73
N ILE A 169 -5.63 16.04 2.44
CA ILE A 169 -6.07 14.93 1.57
C ILE A 169 -4.82 14.18 1.13
N GLN A 170 -4.85 12.86 1.18
CA GLN A 170 -3.77 12.00 0.73
C GLN A 170 -4.30 11.12 -0.40
N LEU A 171 -3.69 11.22 -1.57
CA LEU A 171 -4.02 10.45 -2.76
C LEU A 171 -2.86 9.53 -3.07
N ASN A 172 -3.12 8.23 -3.16
CA ASN A 172 -2.11 7.29 -3.59
C ASN A 172 -2.15 7.17 -5.12
N TYR A 173 -0.99 6.93 -5.73
CA TYR A 173 -0.86 6.65 -7.14
C TYR A 173 0.20 5.59 -7.39
N MET A 174 0.03 4.84 -8.48
CA MET A 174 0.85 3.67 -8.79
C MET A 174 1.69 3.92 -10.04
N THR A 175 2.95 3.49 -10.03
CA THR A 175 3.75 3.35 -11.25
C THR A 175 4.02 1.87 -11.48
N ILE A 176 3.50 1.34 -12.59
CA ILE A 176 3.79 -0.04 -13.00
C ILE A 176 5.14 -0.06 -13.70
N GLY A 177 5.94 -1.08 -13.43
CA GLY A 177 7.19 -1.30 -14.14
C GLY A 177 7.39 -2.76 -14.54
N GLU A 178 8.34 -2.97 -15.43
CA GLU A 178 8.67 -4.27 -16.00
C GLU A 178 10.05 -4.76 -15.54
N PHE A 179 10.11 -6.02 -15.15
CA PHE A 179 11.37 -6.72 -14.93
C PHE A 179 12.07 -7.00 -16.27
N PRO A 180 13.42 -7.12 -16.27
CA PRO A 180 14.14 -7.57 -17.45
C PRO A 180 13.62 -8.93 -17.90
N ALA A 181 13.58 -9.17 -19.21
CA ALA A 181 13.07 -10.42 -19.76
C ALA A 181 13.80 -11.62 -19.13
N HIS A 182 13.06 -12.45 -18.41
CA HIS A 182 13.57 -13.69 -17.85
C HIS A 182 13.38 -14.82 -18.86
N SER A 183 14.41 -15.66 -19.01
CA SER A 183 14.35 -16.88 -19.81
C SER A 183 13.86 -18.03 -18.94
N GLY A 184 12.56 -18.32 -18.95
CA GLY A 184 11.95 -19.44 -18.23
C GLY A 184 10.70 -19.04 -17.46
N ASP A 185 9.88 -20.03 -17.11
CA ASP A 185 8.72 -19.84 -16.23
C ASP A 185 9.20 -19.89 -14.77
N MET A 186 8.93 -18.82 -14.02
CA MET A 186 9.30 -18.71 -12.62
C MET A 186 8.31 -19.47 -11.75
N GLY A 187 8.81 -20.39 -10.93
CA GLY A 187 7.98 -21.14 -10.00
C GLY A 187 7.41 -20.26 -8.87
N GLN A 188 6.27 -20.66 -8.30
CA GLN A 188 5.61 -19.90 -7.22
C GLN A 188 6.52 -19.64 -6.01
N SER A 189 7.34 -20.62 -5.62
CA SER A 189 8.27 -20.46 -4.49
C SER A 189 9.33 -19.39 -4.74
N GLU A 190 9.77 -19.23 -5.99
CA GLU A 190 10.75 -18.21 -6.37
C GLU A 190 10.11 -16.82 -6.37
N LEU A 191 8.87 -16.72 -6.86
CA LEU A 191 8.08 -15.49 -6.78
C LEU A 191 7.85 -15.04 -5.33
N ASP A 192 7.54 -15.97 -4.43
CA ASP A 192 7.37 -15.68 -3.01
C ASP A 192 8.69 -15.24 -2.36
N HIS A 193 9.82 -15.85 -2.74
CA HIS A 193 11.14 -15.38 -2.32
C HIS A 193 11.47 -13.97 -2.82
N LEU A 194 11.07 -13.61 -4.04
CA LEU A 194 11.22 -12.24 -4.55
C LEU A 194 10.37 -11.24 -3.76
N ARG A 195 9.12 -11.60 -3.42
CA ARG A 195 8.24 -10.78 -2.56
C ARG A 195 8.84 -10.56 -1.17
N ASP A 196 9.37 -11.62 -0.57
CA ASP A 196 10.03 -11.55 0.74
C ASP A 196 11.30 -10.69 0.69
N SER A 197 12.11 -10.85 -0.37
CA SER A 197 13.32 -10.04 -0.55
C SER A 197 12.97 -8.57 -0.74
N ALA A 198 12.00 -8.26 -1.59
CA ALA A 198 11.54 -6.89 -1.81
C ALA A 198 11.04 -6.23 -0.51
N THR A 199 10.34 -6.98 0.35
CA THR A 199 9.88 -6.50 1.66
C THR A 199 11.06 -6.15 2.58
N ARG A 200 12.12 -6.97 2.59
CA ARG A 200 13.35 -6.67 3.34
C ARG A 200 14.07 -5.44 2.78
N ASP A 201 14.22 -5.36 1.46
CA ASP A 201 14.89 -4.25 0.78
C ASP A 201 14.15 -2.93 0.98
N MET A 202 12.81 -2.95 1.02
CA MET A 202 12.00 -1.78 1.38
C MET A 202 12.25 -1.33 2.82
N SER A 203 12.41 -2.26 3.75
CA SER A 203 12.73 -1.94 5.15
C SER A 203 14.10 -1.27 5.28
N GLU A 204 15.09 -1.76 4.53
CA GLU A 204 16.42 -1.13 4.44
C GLU A 204 16.35 0.25 3.78
N TYR A 205 15.62 0.38 2.67
CA TYR A 205 15.38 1.64 1.99
C TYR A 205 14.80 2.70 2.94
N PHE A 206 13.77 2.38 3.71
CA PHE A 206 13.19 3.34 4.66
C PHE A 206 14.15 3.77 5.77
N ASN A 207 15.01 2.86 6.22
CA ASN A 207 16.06 3.19 7.18
C ASN A 207 17.07 4.18 6.58
N GLU A 208 17.51 3.96 5.35
CA GLU A 208 18.43 4.86 4.65
C GLU A 208 17.78 6.20 4.29
N LEU A 209 16.55 6.18 3.78
CA LEU A 209 15.74 7.37 3.53
C LEU A 209 15.62 8.23 4.80
N GLY A 210 15.32 7.59 5.92
CA GLY A 210 15.25 8.23 7.22
C GLY A 210 16.54 8.91 7.67
N LYS A 211 17.68 8.24 7.47
CA LYS A 211 19.01 8.80 7.75
C LYS A 211 19.32 9.97 6.82
N ARG A 212 18.98 9.89 5.53
CA ARG A 212 19.20 10.95 4.53
C ARG A 212 18.41 12.21 4.85
N VAL A 213 17.11 12.07 5.13
CA VAL A 213 16.24 13.17 5.57
C VAL A 213 16.78 13.77 6.88
N SER A 214 17.18 12.92 7.82
CA SER A 214 17.80 13.37 9.08
C SER A 214 19.20 13.96 8.91
N ARG A 215 19.84 13.87 7.74
CA ARG A 215 21.14 14.51 7.42
C ARG A 215 20.98 15.69 6.45
N ASN A 216 19.78 15.92 5.92
CA ASN A 216 19.52 16.87 4.84
C ASN A 216 20.43 16.63 3.61
N ALA A 217 20.68 15.36 3.29
CA ALA A 217 21.74 14.97 2.35
C ALA A 217 21.32 15.04 0.87
N CYS A 218 20.03 14.94 0.54
CA CYS A 218 19.56 14.94 -0.84
C CYS A 218 18.12 15.49 -0.94
N GLY A 219 17.98 16.79 -1.20
CA GLY A 219 16.66 17.39 -1.45
C GLY A 219 16.07 16.89 -2.77
N SER A 220 14.74 16.73 -2.79
CA SER A 220 13.97 16.38 -3.98
C SER A 220 14.13 14.94 -4.52
N GLU A 221 14.76 13.99 -3.82
CA GLU A 221 14.73 12.58 -4.26
C GLU A 221 13.31 12.01 -4.19
N SER A 222 12.94 11.11 -5.10
CA SER A 222 11.64 10.44 -5.00
C SER A 222 11.51 9.59 -3.74
N ILE A 223 10.31 9.59 -3.15
CA ILE A 223 9.94 8.74 -2.02
C ILE A 223 9.10 7.58 -2.56
N VAL A 224 9.50 6.34 -2.26
CA VAL A 224 8.71 5.14 -2.60
C VAL A 224 8.06 4.61 -1.33
N ARG A 225 6.72 4.51 -1.32
CA ARG A 225 5.96 4.10 -0.14
C ARG A 225 5.83 2.59 -0.02
N ALA A 226 5.63 1.91 -1.15
CA ALA A 226 5.62 0.46 -1.21
C ALA A 226 6.13 -0.03 -2.58
N TYR A 227 6.57 -1.28 -2.59
CA TYR A 227 7.03 -1.98 -3.79
C TYR A 227 6.36 -3.35 -3.84
N HIS A 228 5.57 -3.58 -4.88
CA HIS A 228 4.69 -4.73 -5.03
C HIS A 228 5.18 -5.59 -6.19
N VAL A 229 5.62 -6.82 -5.93
CA VAL A 229 5.98 -7.79 -6.99
C VAL A 229 4.70 -8.50 -7.43
N LEU A 230 4.22 -8.21 -8.64
CA LEU A 230 2.92 -8.68 -9.12
C LEU A 230 3.03 -10.09 -9.70
N ASP A 231 3.99 -10.28 -10.60
CA ASP A 231 4.35 -11.54 -11.23
C ASP A 231 5.84 -11.55 -11.60
N GLN A 232 6.25 -12.49 -12.45
CA GLN A 232 7.63 -12.62 -12.95
C GLN A 232 8.08 -11.49 -13.87
N SER A 233 7.16 -10.69 -14.43
CA SER A 233 7.46 -9.66 -15.43
C SER A 233 7.09 -8.25 -15.00
N HIS A 234 6.25 -8.08 -13.98
CA HIS A 234 5.70 -6.80 -13.56
C HIS A 234 5.82 -6.59 -12.06
N PHE A 235 6.10 -5.33 -11.72
CA PHE A 235 6.01 -4.81 -10.36
C PHE A 235 5.25 -3.50 -10.35
N ALA A 236 4.82 -3.05 -9.19
CA ALA A 236 4.23 -1.73 -9.00
C ALA A 236 4.90 -0.99 -7.84
N ILE A 237 5.12 0.31 -8.04
CA ILE A 237 5.61 1.25 -7.05
C ILE A 237 4.44 2.10 -6.59
N GLU A 238 4.22 2.15 -5.28
CA GLU A 238 3.23 3.03 -4.67
C GLU A 238 3.88 4.32 -4.17
N GLN A 239 3.25 5.44 -4.49
CA GLN A 239 3.64 6.78 -4.10
C GLN A 239 2.40 7.61 -3.74
N GLN A 240 2.60 8.76 -3.11
CA GLN A 240 1.51 9.59 -2.60
C GLN A 240 1.64 11.05 -3.01
N ALA A 241 0.49 11.67 -3.29
CA ALA A 241 0.28 13.10 -3.34
C ALA A 241 -0.48 13.55 -2.09
N SER A 242 0.12 14.41 -1.27
CA SER A 242 -0.56 15.04 -0.14
C SER A 242 -0.97 16.46 -0.50
N ILE A 243 -2.20 16.82 -0.19
CA ILE A 243 -2.79 18.11 -0.51
C ILE A 243 -3.21 18.79 0.80
N CYS A 244 -2.83 20.06 0.98
CA CYS A 244 -3.32 20.89 2.06
C CYS A 244 -3.85 22.23 1.54
N LEU A 245 -5.00 22.66 2.05
CA LEU A 245 -5.56 23.99 1.77
C LEU A 245 -5.13 24.99 2.84
N GLY A 246 -4.36 26.00 2.43
CA GLY A 246 -4.12 27.24 3.17
C GLY A 246 -5.11 28.31 2.75
N LEU A 247 -5.77 28.95 3.73
CA LEU A 247 -6.66 30.09 3.49
C LEU A 247 -5.94 31.37 3.90
N THR A 248 -5.92 32.36 3.01
CA THR A 248 -5.42 33.72 3.30
C THR A 248 -6.59 34.70 3.27
N GLU A 249 -6.39 35.92 3.77
CA GLU A 249 -7.47 36.94 3.81
C GLU A 249 -7.97 37.33 2.40
N LYS A 250 -7.14 37.10 1.38
CA LYS A 250 -7.35 37.61 0.01
C LYS A 250 -7.51 36.51 -1.04
N GLY A 251 -7.37 35.24 -0.66
CA GLY A 251 -7.42 34.11 -1.59
C GLY A 251 -7.22 32.77 -0.90
N TRP A 252 -6.95 31.75 -1.70
CA TRP A 252 -6.63 30.41 -1.19
C TRP A 252 -5.34 29.90 -1.83
N THR A 253 -4.63 29.03 -1.13
CA THR A 253 -3.47 28.33 -1.66
C THR A 253 -3.58 26.84 -1.38
N ALA A 254 -3.53 26.02 -2.43
CA ALA A 254 -3.41 24.58 -2.29
C ALA A 254 -1.93 24.19 -2.42
N VAL A 255 -1.40 23.51 -1.40
CA VAL A 255 -0.06 22.92 -1.44
C VAL A 255 -0.20 21.45 -1.76
N VAL A 256 0.33 21.03 -2.90
CA VAL A 256 0.36 19.65 -3.38
C VAL A 256 1.80 19.13 -3.25
N TRP A 257 2.03 18.21 -2.32
CA TRP A 257 3.33 17.58 -2.14
C TRP A 257 3.33 16.17 -2.73
N LEU A 258 4.07 16.00 -3.82
CA LEU A 258 4.24 14.74 -4.54
C LEU A 258 5.46 14.00 -4.01
N ASP A 259 5.32 12.70 -3.82
CA ASP A 259 6.45 11.80 -3.55
C ASP A 259 7.41 11.69 -4.73
N THR A 260 6.92 11.89 -5.96
CA THR A 260 7.75 11.87 -7.17
C THR A 260 8.55 13.16 -7.26
N GLY A 261 9.87 13.04 -7.08
CA GLY A 261 10.85 14.11 -7.23
C GLY A 261 11.78 13.83 -8.39
N ARG A 262 13.07 13.70 -8.09
CA ARG A 262 14.09 13.30 -9.05
C ARG A 262 13.86 11.85 -9.50
N PRO A 263 14.15 11.54 -10.77
CA PRO A 263 13.99 10.18 -11.29
C PRO A 263 14.75 9.15 -10.46
N LEU A 264 14.22 7.94 -10.39
CA LEU A 264 14.80 6.85 -9.61
C LEU A 264 16.08 6.36 -10.31
N THR A 265 17.17 6.22 -9.57
CA THR A 265 18.46 5.82 -10.16
C THR A 265 18.92 4.47 -9.63
N PRO A 266 19.69 3.68 -10.41
CA PRO A 266 20.23 2.39 -9.95
C PRO A 266 21.22 2.49 -8.78
N ASN A 267 21.68 3.70 -8.46
CA ASN A 267 22.61 3.97 -7.36
C ASN A 267 21.88 4.27 -6.04
N GLN A 268 20.55 4.41 -6.08
CA GLN A 268 19.74 4.56 -4.88
C GLN A 268 19.44 3.18 -4.28
N PRO A 269 19.43 3.05 -2.95
CA PRO A 269 18.97 1.83 -2.29
C PRO A 269 17.49 1.63 -2.58
N GLY A 270 17.07 0.38 -2.75
CA GLY A 270 15.69 0.00 -2.99
C GLY A 270 15.58 -1.23 -3.90
N PRO A 271 14.46 -1.98 -3.83
CA PRO A 271 14.27 -3.21 -4.60
C PRO A 271 14.31 -3.00 -6.12
N TRP A 272 13.99 -1.79 -6.59
CA TRP A 272 14.03 -1.44 -8.02
C TRP A 272 15.45 -1.24 -8.58
N ALA A 273 16.49 -1.11 -7.74
CA ALA A 273 17.83 -0.72 -8.18
C ALA A 273 18.46 -1.71 -9.16
N GLY A 274 18.28 -3.01 -8.92
CA GLY A 274 18.76 -4.08 -9.81
C GLY A 274 18.05 -4.06 -11.16
N THR A 275 16.72 -3.90 -11.13
CA THR A 275 15.86 -3.81 -12.33
C THR A 275 16.23 -2.61 -13.19
N LEU A 276 16.34 -1.41 -12.60
CA LEU A 276 16.76 -0.20 -13.31
C LEU A 276 18.14 -0.38 -13.96
N ARG A 277 19.10 -0.96 -13.22
CA ARG A 277 20.43 -1.23 -13.76
C ARG A 277 20.32 -2.13 -14.99
N SER A 278 19.63 -3.27 -14.88
CA SER A 278 19.51 -4.23 -16.00
C SER A 278 18.84 -3.61 -17.23
N ASN A 279 17.69 -2.95 -17.02
CA ASN A 279 16.94 -2.35 -18.11
C ASN A 279 17.71 -1.22 -18.81
N GLN A 280 18.41 -0.36 -18.04
CA GLN A 280 19.28 0.69 -18.60
C GLN A 280 20.40 0.12 -19.48
N HIS A 281 21.03 -0.99 -19.10
CA HIS A 281 22.06 -1.62 -19.94
C HIS A 281 21.47 -2.20 -21.23
N SER A 282 20.22 -2.66 -21.19
CA SER A 282 19.50 -3.20 -22.36
C SER A 282 18.79 -2.15 -23.22
N GLY A 283 18.81 -0.87 -22.82
CA GLY A 283 18.08 0.21 -23.50
C GLY A 283 16.56 0.06 -23.42
N ARG A 284 16.04 -0.60 -22.37
CA ARG A 284 14.61 -0.80 -22.16
C ARG A 284 14.05 0.21 -21.15
N GLU A 285 12.85 0.70 -21.43
CA GLU A 285 12.08 1.47 -20.46
C GLU A 285 11.69 0.57 -19.28
N THR A 286 11.85 1.07 -18.05
CA THR A 286 11.51 0.29 -16.84
C THR A 286 10.09 0.52 -16.38
N PHE A 287 9.55 1.72 -16.62
CA PHE A 287 8.27 2.14 -16.08
C PHE A 287 7.29 2.39 -17.21
N LEU A 288 6.07 1.88 -17.04
CA LEU A 288 5.00 2.07 -18.00
C LEU A 288 4.37 3.45 -17.82
N PRO A 289 4.07 4.15 -18.93
CA PRO A 289 3.37 5.43 -18.85
C PRO A 289 1.93 5.24 -18.36
N TRP A 290 1.40 6.24 -17.68
CA TRP A 290 -0.01 6.29 -17.33
C TRP A 290 -0.87 6.47 -18.57
N ILE A 291 -1.83 5.57 -18.75
CA ILE A 291 -2.80 5.66 -19.84
C ILE A 291 -3.99 6.48 -19.36
N GLN A 292 -4.03 7.76 -19.76
CA GLN A 292 -5.14 8.67 -19.46
C GLN A 292 -6.11 8.72 -20.63
N SER A 293 -7.27 8.08 -20.50
CA SER A 293 -8.31 8.09 -21.51
C SER A 293 -9.25 9.28 -21.32
N GLN A 294 -9.11 10.27 -22.20
CA GLN A 294 -9.96 11.46 -22.24
C GLN A 294 -10.66 11.54 -23.60
N PRO A 295 -11.95 11.94 -23.66
CA PRO A 295 -12.66 12.08 -24.92
C PRO A 295 -11.89 12.94 -25.92
N PHE A 296 -11.71 12.42 -27.14
CA PHE A 296 -11.07 13.12 -28.26
C PHE A 296 -9.61 13.56 -28.07
N VAL A 297 -8.93 13.20 -26.97
CA VAL A 297 -7.51 13.60 -26.75
C VAL A 297 -6.58 13.06 -27.84
N SER A 298 -6.85 11.86 -28.38
CA SER A 298 -6.09 11.29 -29.49
C SER A 298 -6.13 12.11 -30.77
N LEU A 299 -7.15 12.97 -30.94
CA LEU A 299 -7.29 13.86 -32.10
C LEU A 299 -6.55 15.18 -31.93
N HIS A 300 -6.12 15.50 -30.70
CA HIS A 300 -5.47 16.77 -30.37
C HIS A 300 -4.17 16.59 -29.57
N PRO A 301 -3.18 15.81 -30.06
CA PRO A 301 -1.96 15.53 -29.32
C PRO A 301 -1.11 16.79 -29.08
N ALA A 302 -1.11 17.75 -30.00
CA ALA A 302 -0.31 18.97 -29.88
C ALA A 302 -0.80 19.89 -28.75
N SER A 303 -2.12 20.04 -28.58
CA SER A 303 -2.69 20.86 -27.50
C SER A 303 -2.53 20.21 -26.13
N MET A 304 -2.49 18.87 -26.09
CA MET A 304 -2.29 18.10 -24.88
C MET A 304 -0.81 17.90 -24.54
N SER A 305 0.12 18.19 -25.44
CA SER A 305 1.57 18.06 -25.22
C SER A 305 2.10 19.14 -24.27
N ILE A 306 3.04 18.79 -23.39
CA ILE A 306 3.73 19.75 -22.51
C ILE A 306 4.33 20.88 -23.35
N ALA A 307 4.18 22.12 -22.86
CA ALA A 307 4.77 23.31 -23.47
C ALA A 307 6.26 23.09 -23.70
N HIS A 308 6.77 23.44 -24.88
CA HIS A 308 8.14 23.08 -25.31
C HIS A 308 9.21 23.49 -24.28
N GLU A 309 9.07 24.69 -23.71
CA GLU A 309 9.97 25.26 -22.70
C GLU A 309 9.97 24.51 -21.36
N ARG A 310 8.91 23.75 -21.07
CA ARG A 310 8.73 23.00 -19.82
C ARG A 310 9.01 21.52 -19.97
N ARG A 311 9.33 21.04 -21.18
CA ARG A 311 9.56 19.62 -21.42
C ARG A 311 10.80 19.15 -20.66
N PRO A 312 10.75 17.97 -20.02
CA PRO A 312 11.93 17.41 -19.40
C PRO A 312 13.01 17.14 -20.46
N VAL A 313 14.27 17.39 -20.09
CA VAL A 313 15.43 17.18 -20.97
C VAL A 313 15.74 15.69 -21.16
N LYS A 314 15.38 14.85 -20.18
CA LYS A 314 15.53 13.39 -20.23
C LYS A 314 14.18 12.72 -20.51
N GLU A 315 14.23 11.50 -21.02
CA GLU A 315 13.06 10.64 -21.17
C GLU A 315 12.29 10.51 -19.85
N MET A 316 10.96 10.47 -19.97
CA MET A 316 10.06 10.38 -18.84
C MET A 316 10.24 9.00 -18.17
N GLU A 317 10.81 8.99 -16.96
CA GLU A 317 10.87 7.75 -16.18
C GLU A 317 9.55 7.48 -15.44
N GLN A 318 8.84 8.47 -14.91
CA GLN A 318 7.55 8.24 -14.24
C GLN A 318 6.53 9.31 -14.64
N SER A 319 5.31 8.92 -15.05
CA SER A 319 4.27 9.86 -15.49
C SER A 319 3.87 10.88 -14.41
N ALA A 320 3.89 10.49 -13.13
CA ALA A 320 3.63 11.39 -12.01
C ALA A 320 4.60 12.59 -11.96
N SER A 321 5.82 12.45 -12.50
CA SER A 321 6.80 13.55 -12.55
C SER A 321 6.35 14.71 -13.43
N LEU A 322 5.38 14.49 -14.33
CA LEU A 322 4.88 15.50 -15.27
C LEU A 322 3.72 16.33 -14.71
N ILE A 323 3.05 15.88 -13.64
CA ILE A 323 1.85 16.53 -13.09
C ILE A 323 2.09 18.03 -12.86
N HIS A 324 3.20 18.38 -12.22
CA HIS A 324 3.54 19.77 -11.90
C HIS A 324 3.94 20.65 -13.11
N LEU A 325 4.18 20.08 -14.30
CA LEU A 325 4.56 20.83 -15.51
C LEU A 325 3.35 21.11 -16.40
N ASP A 326 2.38 20.18 -16.36
CA ASP A 326 1.25 20.13 -17.29
C ASP A 326 -0.12 20.35 -16.65
N TYR A 327 -0.12 20.78 -15.39
CA TYR A 327 -1.31 21.04 -14.60
C TYR A 327 -2.20 22.17 -15.16
N GLY A 328 -3.50 21.94 -15.11
CA GLY A 328 -4.58 22.91 -15.35
C GLY A 328 -4.98 23.10 -16.81
N LYS A 329 -4.60 22.17 -17.72
CA LYS A 329 -4.83 22.34 -19.17
C LYS A 329 -6.28 22.19 -19.60
N THR A 330 -6.99 21.23 -19.02
CA THR A 330 -8.37 20.92 -19.34
C THR A 330 -9.36 21.77 -18.52
N LEU A 331 -8.84 22.50 -17.54
CA LEU A 331 -9.63 23.28 -16.59
C LEU A 331 -9.80 24.73 -17.04
N ASP A 332 -11.03 25.24 -16.87
CA ASP A 332 -11.29 26.69 -17.00
C ASP A 332 -10.54 27.50 -15.93
N LYS A 333 -9.68 28.42 -16.39
CA LYS A 333 -8.77 29.21 -15.54
C LYS A 333 -9.50 30.14 -14.58
N LYS A 334 -10.67 30.67 -14.96
CA LYS A 334 -11.48 31.55 -14.11
C LYS A 334 -12.13 30.75 -12.98
N ALA A 335 -12.65 29.58 -13.29
CA ALA A 335 -13.18 28.63 -12.32
C ALA A 335 -12.11 28.18 -11.31
N MET A 336 -10.89 27.90 -11.77
CA MET A 336 -9.77 27.56 -10.89
C MET A 336 -9.56 28.64 -9.83
N ALA A 337 -9.46 29.91 -10.21
CA ALA A 337 -9.21 31.01 -9.25
C ALA A 337 -10.23 31.07 -8.09
N GLN A 338 -11.48 30.65 -8.33
CA GLN A 338 -12.60 30.78 -7.38
C GLN A 338 -12.83 29.53 -6.52
N ASP A 339 -12.45 28.35 -7.01
CA ASP A 339 -12.76 27.08 -6.37
C ASP A 339 -11.50 26.18 -6.28
N PRO A 340 -10.93 26.01 -5.08
CA PRO A 340 -9.74 25.18 -4.89
C PRO A 340 -9.99 23.72 -5.22
N PHE A 341 -11.20 23.20 -5.00
CA PHE A 341 -11.50 21.79 -5.26
C PHE A 341 -11.55 21.54 -6.76
N TYR A 342 -12.16 22.46 -7.50
CA TYR A 342 -12.14 22.45 -8.96
C TYR A 342 -10.71 22.55 -9.50
N ALA A 343 -9.88 23.42 -8.92
CA ALA A 343 -8.49 23.53 -9.33
C ALA A 343 -7.75 22.19 -9.17
N LEU A 344 -7.98 21.44 -8.09
CA LEU A 344 -7.29 20.18 -7.85
C LEU A 344 -7.83 19.00 -8.67
N HIS A 345 -8.89 19.18 -9.47
CA HIS A 345 -9.58 18.10 -10.17
C HIS A 345 -8.63 17.22 -11.01
N GLU A 346 -7.72 17.81 -11.79
CA GLU A 346 -6.77 17.05 -12.61
C GLU A 346 -5.77 16.23 -11.79
N VAL A 347 -5.43 16.65 -10.57
CA VAL A 347 -4.54 15.90 -9.67
C VAL A 347 -5.25 14.64 -9.19
N PHE A 348 -6.51 14.77 -8.75
CA PHE A 348 -7.34 13.62 -8.39
C PHE A 348 -7.54 12.66 -9.55
N LEU A 349 -7.80 13.20 -10.74
CA LEU A 349 -8.07 12.41 -11.93
C LEU A 349 -6.81 11.65 -12.39
N SER A 350 -5.65 12.30 -12.34
CA SER A 350 -4.36 11.65 -12.65
C SER A 350 -4.07 10.47 -11.71
N CYS A 351 -4.32 10.63 -10.40
CA CYS A 351 -4.19 9.54 -9.43
C CYS A 351 -5.21 8.43 -9.71
N ALA A 352 -6.46 8.77 -10.04
CA ALA A 352 -7.50 7.81 -10.39
C ALA A 352 -7.14 6.98 -11.63
N TYR A 353 -6.56 7.59 -12.68
CA TYR A 353 -6.07 6.83 -13.84
C TYR A 353 -4.97 5.84 -13.49
N SER A 354 -4.06 6.21 -12.59
CA SER A 354 -3.03 5.28 -12.12
C SER A 354 -3.64 4.08 -11.38
N GLU A 355 -4.71 4.32 -10.60
CA GLU A 355 -5.45 3.26 -9.90
C GLU A 355 -6.22 2.37 -10.88
N VAL A 356 -6.87 2.94 -11.90
CA VAL A 356 -7.51 2.17 -12.98
C VAL A 356 -6.51 1.23 -13.64
N GLN A 357 -5.34 1.76 -14.02
CA GLN A 357 -4.31 0.98 -14.70
C GLN A 357 -3.79 -0.15 -13.80
N PHE A 358 -3.57 0.14 -12.53
CA PHE A 358 -3.18 -0.86 -11.54
C PHE A 358 -4.23 -1.97 -11.38
N LEU A 359 -5.50 -1.62 -11.22
CA LEU A 359 -6.60 -2.60 -11.12
C LEU A 359 -6.74 -3.44 -12.40
N ASN A 360 -6.49 -2.86 -13.59
CA ASN A 360 -6.47 -3.62 -14.84
C ASN A 360 -5.37 -4.70 -14.81
N VAL A 361 -4.17 -4.37 -14.32
CA VAL A 361 -3.09 -5.35 -14.18
C VAL A 361 -3.48 -6.44 -13.19
N ILE A 362 -3.93 -6.08 -11.99
CA ILE A 362 -4.34 -7.06 -10.97
C ILE A 362 -5.44 -8.00 -11.48
N GLU A 363 -6.46 -7.45 -12.15
CA GLU A 363 -7.51 -8.26 -12.76
C GLU A 363 -6.97 -9.21 -13.83
N SER A 364 -6.06 -8.75 -14.71
CA SER A 364 -5.39 -9.62 -15.68
C SER A 364 -4.64 -10.76 -14.98
N LYS A 365 -3.90 -10.46 -13.91
CA LYS A 365 -3.12 -11.46 -13.17
C LYS A 365 -3.98 -12.46 -12.42
N ILE A 366 -5.09 -12.02 -11.84
CA ILE A 366 -6.07 -12.92 -11.23
C ILE A 366 -6.65 -13.85 -12.31
N ASN A 367 -7.00 -13.32 -13.48
CA ASN A 367 -7.55 -14.12 -14.59
C ASN A 367 -6.53 -15.13 -15.16
N GLU A 368 -5.26 -14.73 -15.30
CA GLU A 368 -4.17 -15.59 -15.72
C GLU A 368 -3.94 -16.75 -14.73
N ASP A 369 -3.91 -16.46 -13.43
CA ASP A 369 -3.76 -17.48 -12.37
C ASP A 369 -4.95 -18.45 -12.37
N MET A 370 -6.18 -17.93 -12.48
CA MET A 370 -7.39 -18.75 -12.61
C MET A 370 -7.35 -19.69 -13.83
N ALA A 371 -6.81 -19.26 -14.96
CA ALA A 371 -6.71 -20.10 -16.15
C ALA A 371 -5.72 -21.27 -15.94
N ARG A 372 -4.64 -21.06 -15.19
CA ARG A 372 -3.64 -22.09 -14.87
C ARG A 372 -4.18 -23.15 -13.90
N GLU A 373 -5.10 -22.79 -13.01
CA GLU A 373 -5.68 -23.69 -12.00
C GLU A 373 -6.44 -24.89 -12.59
N PHE A 374 -7.01 -24.78 -13.79
CA PHE A 374 -7.76 -25.87 -14.43
C PHE A 374 -6.84 -26.96 -15.02
N MET A 375 -5.52 -26.77 -14.98
CA MET A 375 -4.56 -27.77 -15.42
C MET A 375 -4.38 -28.85 -14.33
N PRO A 376 -4.46 -30.16 -14.66
CA PRO A 376 -4.44 -31.25 -13.69
C PRO A 376 -3.08 -31.42 -12.95
N ASP A 377 -1.98 -30.95 -13.53
CA ASP A 377 -0.61 -31.17 -13.01
C ASP A 377 0.01 -29.97 -12.28
N HIS A 378 -0.74 -28.88 -12.05
CA HIS A 378 -0.20 -27.70 -11.37
C HIS A 378 -0.38 -27.74 -9.84
N ASN A 379 0.71 -27.39 -9.14
CA ASN A 379 0.71 -27.24 -7.70
C ASN A 379 -0.32 -26.18 -7.28
N ILE A 380 -1.26 -26.58 -6.44
CA ILE A 380 -2.30 -25.71 -5.89
C ILE A 380 -1.63 -24.79 -4.85
N SER A 381 -1.39 -23.53 -5.20
CA SER A 381 -0.87 -22.54 -4.24
C SER A 381 -1.87 -21.41 -4.02
N PRO A 382 -2.32 -21.17 -2.77
CA PRO A 382 -3.17 -20.03 -2.45
C PRO A 382 -2.40 -18.70 -2.34
N ALA A 383 -1.07 -18.71 -2.47
CA ALA A 383 -0.22 -17.56 -2.14
C ALA A 383 -0.54 -16.31 -2.98
N ASN A 384 -0.72 -16.44 -4.29
CA ASN A 384 -1.07 -15.31 -5.17
C ASN A 384 -2.41 -14.70 -4.80
N MET A 385 -3.43 -15.52 -4.53
CA MET A 385 -4.75 -15.02 -4.12
C MET A 385 -4.70 -14.29 -2.78
N ILE A 386 -3.94 -14.80 -1.80
CA ILE A 386 -3.76 -14.12 -0.51
C ILE A 386 -3.05 -12.78 -0.72
N TYR A 387 -2.01 -12.76 -1.55
CA TYR A 387 -1.23 -11.56 -1.86
C TYR A 387 -2.10 -10.48 -2.52
N PHE A 388 -2.80 -10.81 -3.61
CA PHE A 388 -3.68 -9.87 -4.30
C PHE A 388 -4.85 -9.42 -3.43
N GLN A 389 -5.42 -10.30 -2.61
CA GLN A 389 -6.47 -9.91 -1.69
C GLN A 389 -5.98 -8.85 -0.68
N GLY A 390 -4.82 -9.05 -0.06
CA GLY A 390 -4.26 -8.09 0.89
C GLY A 390 -3.97 -6.72 0.26
N LEU A 391 -3.49 -6.73 -0.99
CA LEU A 391 -3.25 -5.54 -1.78
C LEU A 391 -4.55 -4.79 -2.09
N LEU A 392 -5.57 -5.50 -2.58
CA LEU A 392 -6.89 -4.92 -2.87
C LEU A 392 -7.59 -4.39 -1.61
N ASP A 393 -7.52 -5.10 -0.49
CA ASP A 393 -8.09 -4.67 0.79
C ASP A 393 -7.43 -3.36 1.28
N THR A 394 -6.11 -3.21 1.07
CA THR A 394 -5.36 -1.97 1.39
C THR A 394 -5.78 -0.80 0.49
N HIS A 395 -5.90 -1.04 -0.82
CA HIS A 395 -6.34 -0.02 -1.77
C HIS A 395 -7.80 0.41 -1.53
N ALA A 396 -8.69 -0.53 -1.19
CA ALA A 396 -10.07 -0.22 -0.85
C ALA A 396 -10.15 0.74 0.34
N GLU A 397 -9.33 0.53 1.36
CA GLU A 397 -9.25 1.44 2.51
C GLU A 397 -8.72 2.83 2.13
N SER A 398 -7.71 2.92 1.26
CA SER A 398 -7.22 4.20 0.72
C SER A 398 -8.30 4.96 -0.06
N LEU A 399 -9.03 4.25 -0.93
CA LEU A 399 -10.14 4.82 -1.70
C LEU A 399 -11.28 5.32 -0.80
N ARG A 400 -11.64 4.58 0.26
CA ARG A 400 -12.65 5.03 1.25
C ARG A 400 -12.27 6.33 1.92
N ARG A 401 -10.98 6.50 2.27
CA ARG A 401 -10.48 7.76 2.86
C ARG A 401 -10.58 8.91 1.87
N THR A 402 -10.19 8.69 0.62
CA THR A 402 -10.32 9.70 -0.45
C THR A 402 -11.77 10.08 -0.70
N ILE A 403 -12.69 9.12 -0.80
CA ILE A 403 -14.14 9.35 -0.95
C ILE A 403 -14.66 10.19 0.22
N THR A 404 -14.26 9.85 1.45
CA THR A 404 -14.68 10.60 2.63
C THR A 404 -14.15 12.03 2.60
N ALA A 405 -12.90 12.23 2.16
CA ALA A 405 -12.33 13.56 1.97
C ALA A 405 -13.12 14.38 0.93
N ILE A 406 -13.45 13.79 -0.23
CA ILE A 406 -14.26 14.43 -1.29
C ILE A 406 -15.65 14.80 -0.76
N ASN A 407 -16.30 13.93 0.02
CA ASN A 407 -17.62 14.19 0.61
C ASN A 407 -17.58 15.30 1.66
N SER A 408 -16.50 15.36 2.46
CA SER A 408 -16.33 16.36 3.52
C SER A 408 -15.98 17.77 3.00
N ARG A 409 -15.89 17.97 1.67
CA ARG A 409 -15.56 19.27 1.04
C ARG A 409 -16.52 20.40 1.48
N ASP A 410 -17.78 20.06 1.69
CA ASP A 410 -18.82 21.02 2.00
C ASP A 410 -18.69 21.57 3.44
N ASP A 411 -18.17 20.74 4.35
CA ASP A 411 -17.99 21.02 5.78
C ASP A 411 -16.58 21.51 6.15
N SER A 412 -15.66 21.57 5.18
CA SER A 412 -14.23 21.85 5.41
C SER A 412 -13.86 23.33 5.18
N GLY A 413 -14.84 24.17 4.81
CA GLY A 413 -14.66 25.62 4.66
C GLY A 413 -13.93 26.01 3.37
N TRP A 414 -14.02 25.18 2.32
CA TRP A 414 -13.44 25.49 1.02
C TRP A 414 -14.20 26.67 0.39
N PRO A 415 -13.48 27.68 -0.16
CA PRO A 415 -14.08 28.76 -0.92
C PRO A 415 -14.98 28.21 -2.04
N ARG A 416 -16.10 28.90 -2.29
CA ARG A 416 -17.00 28.57 -3.38
C ARG A 416 -17.20 29.78 -4.29
N PRO A 417 -17.47 29.56 -5.59
CA PRO A 417 -17.88 30.63 -6.48
C PRO A 417 -19.10 31.37 -5.95
N SER A 418 -19.08 32.71 -6.04
CA SER A 418 -20.24 33.54 -5.74
C SER A 418 -21.35 33.37 -6.77
N ASP A 419 -21.00 33.05 -8.03
CA ASP A 419 -21.94 32.81 -9.12
C ASP A 419 -22.62 31.44 -8.99
N GLN A 420 -23.95 31.44 -8.98
CA GLN A 420 -24.77 30.24 -8.85
C GLN A 420 -24.64 29.29 -10.05
N THR A 421 -24.39 29.79 -11.25
CA THR A 421 -24.24 28.96 -12.46
C THR A 421 -22.91 28.20 -12.44
N LEU A 422 -21.81 28.89 -12.13
CA LEU A 422 -20.50 28.28 -11.91
C LEU A 422 -20.54 27.28 -10.76
N ARG A 423 -21.20 27.63 -9.65
CA ARG A 423 -21.37 26.72 -8.51
C ARG A 423 -22.07 25.42 -8.89
N LYS A 424 -23.11 25.46 -9.73
CA LYS A 424 -23.77 24.26 -10.25
C LYS A 424 -22.81 23.43 -11.11
N LYS A 425 -22.09 24.06 -12.05
CA LYS A 425 -21.11 23.38 -12.91
C LYS A 425 -20.01 22.68 -12.09
N HIS A 426 -19.47 23.37 -11.09
CA HIS A 426 -18.43 22.83 -10.22
C HIS A 426 -18.96 21.67 -9.36
N ALA A 427 -20.18 21.79 -8.85
CA ALA A 427 -20.83 20.71 -8.10
C ALA A 427 -21.03 19.45 -8.95
N VAL A 428 -21.37 19.59 -10.24
CA VAL A 428 -21.47 18.47 -11.18
C VAL A 428 -20.13 17.78 -11.36
N LEU A 429 -19.05 18.52 -11.62
CA LEU A 429 -17.70 17.93 -11.77
C LEU A 429 -17.22 17.23 -10.50
N ALA A 430 -17.48 17.85 -9.34
CA ALA A 430 -17.13 17.27 -8.06
C ALA A 430 -17.99 16.04 -7.73
N HIS A 431 -19.19 15.92 -8.30
CA HIS A 431 -20.01 14.71 -8.23
C HIS A 431 -19.52 13.63 -9.18
N THR A 432 -19.14 13.97 -10.42
CA THR A 432 -18.51 13.03 -11.37
C THR A 432 -17.25 12.43 -10.78
N LEU A 433 -16.37 13.25 -10.21
CA LEU A 433 -15.16 12.76 -9.55
C LEU A 433 -15.47 11.80 -8.39
N LEU A 434 -16.49 12.11 -7.59
CA LEU A 434 -16.94 11.21 -6.52
C LEU A 434 -17.43 9.87 -7.09
N GLN A 435 -18.23 9.91 -8.17
CA GLN A 435 -18.71 8.69 -8.84
C GLN A 435 -17.56 7.83 -9.37
N ASP A 436 -16.51 8.45 -9.92
CA ASP A 436 -15.32 7.73 -10.42
C ASP A 436 -14.61 7.01 -9.27
N TYR A 437 -14.38 7.68 -8.15
CA TYR A 437 -13.74 7.06 -6.98
C TYR A 437 -14.62 5.99 -6.32
N GLU A 438 -15.94 6.18 -6.28
CA GLU A 438 -16.87 5.13 -5.83
C GLU A 438 -16.89 3.92 -6.76
N ALA A 439 -16.78 4.14 -8.08
CA ALA A 439 -16.68 3.07 -9.06
C ALA A 439 -15.37 2.29 -8.90
N LEU A 440 -14.25 2.99 -8.66
CA LEU A 440 -12.97 2.37 -8.30
C LEU A 440 -13.09 1.53 -7.04
N LEU A 441 -13.67 2.07 -5.95
CA LEU A 441 -13.86 1.32 -4.71
C LEU A 441 -14.68 0.05 -4.93
N ARG A 442 -15.83 0.16 -5.62
CA ARG A 442 -16.68 -1.01 -5.93
C ARG A 442 -15.94 -2.07 -6.74
N ARG A 443 -15.12 -1.65 -7.71
CA ARG A 443 -14.30 -2.56 -8.53
C ARG A 443 -13.25 -3.26 -7.66
N THR A 444 -12.53 -2.53 -6.81
CA THR A 444 -11.54 -3.09 -5.88
C THR A 444 -12.17 -4.09 -4.92
N GLU A 445 -13.33 -3.78 -4.35
CA GLU A 445 -14.07 -4.70 -3.46
C GLU A 445 -14.55 -5.95 -4.20
N THR A 446 -15.01 -5.80 -5.45
CA THR A 446 -15.42 -6.93 -6.29
C THR A 446 -14.25 -7.87 -6.56
N LEU A 447 -13.09 -7.33 -6.93
CA LEU A 447 -11.87 -8.12 -7.12
C LEU A 447 -11.40 -8.78 -5.81
N SER A 448 -11.46 -8.08 -4.67
CA SER A 448 -11.11 -8.65 -3.36
C SER A 448 -12.03 -9.83 -3.01
N ASN A 449 -13.34 -9.68 -3.24
CA ASN A 449 -14.31 -10.75 -3.01
C ASN A 449 -14.11 -11.93 -3.96
N LEU A 450 -13.72 -11.67 -5.22
CA LEU A 450 -13.34 -12.71 -6.16
C LEU A 450 -12.13 -13.51 -5.64
N CYS A 451 -11.06 -12.85 -5.18
CA CYS A 451 -9.91 -13.51 -4.56
C CYS A 451 -10.32 -14.35 -3.35
N LYS A 452 -11.20 -13.84 -2.47
CA LYS A 452 -11.71 -14.57 -1.29
C LYS A 452 -12.47 -15.84 -1.69
N GLY A 453 -13.36 -15.74 -2.68
CA GLY A 453 -14.10 -16.89 -3.22
C GLY A 453 -13.17 -17.94 -3.81
N ARG A 454 -12.12 -17.51 -4.54
CA ARG A 454 -11.12 -18.42 -5.11
C ARG A 454 -10.25 -19.08 -4.06
N LEU A 455 -9.80 -18.33 -3.06
CA LEU A 455 -9.05 -18.87 -1.94
C LEU A 455 -9.80 -20.02 -1.25
N GLN A 456 -11.11 -19.90 -1.05
CA GLN A 456 -11.92 -20.99 -0.49
C GLN A 456 -11.93 -22.24 -1.37
N ILE A 457 -12.01 -22.08 -2.70
CA ILE A 457 -11.95 -23.19 -3.65
C ILE A 457 -10.57 -23.86 -3.60
N LEU A 458 -9.49 -23.08 -3.61
CA LEU A 458 -8.11 -23.58 -3.54
C LEU A 458 -7.85 -24.36 -2.26
N LEU A 459 -8.26 -23.83 -1.11
CA LEU A 459 -8.13 -24.50 0.18
C LEU A 459 -8.93 -25.81 0.23
N SER A 460 -10.15 -25.81 -0.32
CA SER A 460 -10.98 -27.02 -0.41
C SER A 460 -10.33 -28.09 -1.27
N ARG A 461 -9.77 -27.70 -2.43
CA ARG A 461 -9.06 -28.61 -3.34
C ARG A 461 -7.78 -29.15 -2.71
N ALA A 462 -6.99 -28.31 -2.06
CA ALA A 462 -5.78 -28.72 -1.33
C ALA A 462 -6.13 -29.72 -0.21
N GLY A 463 -7.22 -29.49 0.53
CA GLY A 463 -7.71 -30.44 1.53
C GLY A 463 -8.11 -31.80 0.94
N ILE A 464 -8.76 -31.82 -0.23
CA ILE A 464 -9.11 -33.07 -0.94
C ILE A 464 -7.85 -33.82 -1.40
N VAL A 465 -6.86 -33.11 -1.95
CA VAL A 465 -5.61 -33.71 -2.42
C VAL A 465 -4.82 -34.31 -1.25
N GLU A 466 -4.67 -33.58 -0.15
CA GLU A 466 -3.98 -34.07 1.04
C GLU A 466 -4.71 -35.28 1.66
N SER A 467 -6.05 -35.25 1.69
CA SER A 467 -6.87 -36.39 2.12
C SER A 467 -6.65 -37.62 1.23
N ASN A 468 -6.63 -37.46 -0.10
CA ASN A 468 -6.38 -38.56 -1.02
C ASN A 468 -4.98 -39.16 -0.83
N LYS A 469 -3.97 -38.30 -0.66
CA LYS A 469 -2.59 -38.73 -0.37
C LYS A 469 -2.50 -39.49 0.95
N ALA A 470 -3.15 -39.01 2.00
CA ALA A 470 -3.22 -39.70 3.28
C ALA A 470 -3.91 -41.08 3.17
N ILE A 471 -4.97 -41.18 2.36
CA ILE A 471 -5.65 -42.45 2.07
C ILE A 471 -4.71 -43.41 1.32
N GLU A 472 -3.96 -42.92 0.33
CA GLU A 472 -2.98 -43.75 -0.38
C GLU A 472 -1.85 -44.24 0.52
N GLN A 473 -1.30 -43.36 1.36
CA GLN A 473 -0.31 -43.74 2.37
C GLN A 473 -0.89 -44.77 3.34
N ALA A 474 -2.12 -44.60 3.80
CA ALA A 474 -2.80 -45.57 4.66
C ALA A 474 -2.97 -46.93 3.97
N LYS A 475 -3.29 -46.96 2.65
CA LYS A 475 -3.34 -48.21 1.87
C LYS A 475 -1.97 -48.90 1.79
N VAL A 476 -0.89 -48.14 1.61
CA VAL A 476 0.48 -48.70 1.58
C VAL A 476 0.86 -49.27 2.94
N VAL A 477 0.60 -48.53 4.03
CA VAL A 477 0.84 -49.02 5.40
C VAL A 477 -0.02 -50.26 5.69
N THR A 478 -1.27 -50.29 5.24
CA THR A 478 -2.15 -51.47 5.38
C THR A 478 -1.60 -52.68 4.63
N LYS A 479 -1.04 -52.51 3.43
CA LYS A 479 -0.41 -53.61 2.68
C LYS A 479 0.85 -54.12 3.40
N LEU A 480 1.69 -53.22 3.90
CA LEU A 480 2.92 -53.58 4.61
C LEU A 480 2.63 -54.31 5.92
N THR A 481 1.67 -53.82 6.71
CA THR A 481 1.25 -54.47 7.95
C THR A 481 0.69 -55.86 7.70
N ARG A 482 -0.19 -56.04 6.71
CA ARG A 482 -0.69 -57.37 6.29
C ARG A 482 0.46 -58.33 5.97
N LEU A 483 1.49 -57.85 5.27
CA LEU A 483 2.67 -58.66 4.95
C LEU A 483 3.44 -59.05 6.21
N ALA A 484 3.67 -58.11 7.13
CA ALA A 484 4.37 -58.36 8.40
C ALA A 484 3.64 -59.39 9.29
N PHE A 485 2.31 -59.33 9.36
CA PHE A 485 1.49 -60.29 10.11
C PHE A 485 1.58 -61.73 9.56
N VAL A 486 2.00 -61.91 8.30
CA VAL A 486 2.27 -63.24 7.72
C VAL A 486 3.71 -63.67 7.98
N PHE A 487 4.70 -62.80 7.70
CA PHE A 487 6.11 -63.19 7.69
C PHE A 487 6.76 -63.22 9.08
N ILE A 488 6.40 -62.33 10.01
CA ILE A 488 7.02 -62.29 11.34
C ILE A 488 6.75 -63.60 12.11
N PRO A 489 5.50 -64.10 12.20
CA PRO A 489 5.21 -65.32 12.93
C PRO A 489 5.78 -66.55 12.22
N LEU A 490 5.71 -66.58 10.88
CA LEU A 490 6.28 -67.67 10.09
C LEU A 490 7.81 -67.75 10.26
N SER A 491 8.49 -66.59 10.28
CA SER A 491 9.93 -66.51 10.56
C SER A 491 10.26 -66.99 11.98
N PHE A 492 9.43 -66.64 12.97
CA PHE A 492 9.61 -67.10 14.34
C PHE A 492 9.46 -68.63 14.46
N VAL A 493 8.41 -69.21 13.87
CA VAL A 493 8.18 -70.66 13.85
C VAL A 493 9.33 -71.37 13.11
N SER A 494 9.73 -70.85 11.94
CA SER A 494 10.87 -71.37 11.18
C SER A 494 12.18 -71.33 12.00
N SER A 495 12.44 -70.22 12.69
CA SER A 495 13.62 -70.09 13.56
C SER A 495 13.55 -71.07 14.74
N PHE A 496 12.38 -71.27 15.35
CA PHE A 496 12.20 -72.19 16.48
C PHE A 496 12.46 -73.65 16.07
N PHE A 497 11.91 -74.08 14.93
CA PHE A 497 12.16 -75.41 14.37
C PHE A 497 13.56 -75.56 13.73
N GLY A 498 14.22 -74.46 13.40
CA GLY A 498 15.61 -74.43 12.94
C GLY A 498 16.64 -74.49 14.07
N MET A 499 16.23 -74.41 15.34
CA MET A 499 17.11 -74.59 16.49
C MET A 499 17.39 -76.09 16.72
N ASN A 500 18.67 -76.48 16.74
CA ASN A 500 19.10 -77.86 17.02
C ASN A 500 18.94 -78.22 18.51
N LEU A 501 17.70 -78.36 18.98
CA LEU A 501 17.43 -78.85 20.32
C LEU A 501 17.44 -80.40 20.31
N LYS A 502 18.11 -81.00 21.31
CA LYS A 502 18.29 -82.47 21.46
C LYS A 502 17.01 -83.31 21.20
N PRO A 503 15.80 -82.91 21.65
CA PRO A 503 14.57 -83.68 21.40
C PRO A 503 14.16 -83.80 19.92
N PHE A 504 14.62 -82.92 19.04
CA PHE A 504 14.28 -82.94 17.61
C PHE A 504 15.27 -83.73 16.75
N VAL A 505 16.48 -83.99 17.25
CA VAL A 505 17.57 -84.65 16.52
C VAL A 505 17.64 -86.15 16.81
N GLU A 506 17.38 -86.58 18.05
CA GLU A 506 17.63 -87.97 18.48
C GLU A 506 16.46 -88.93 18.26
N SER A 507 15.22 -88.45 18.09
CA SER A 507 14.04 -89.28 17.74
C SER A 507 12.88 -88.39 17.27
N PRO A 508 12.69 -88.13 15.97
CA PRO A 508 11.58 -87.28 15.50
C PRO A 508 10.26 -88.06 15.58
N PRO A 509 9.34 -87.79 16.52
CA PRO A 509 8.08 -88.52 16.61
C PRO A 509 7.05 -88.03 15.59
N TYR A 510 7.31 -86.86 15.01
CA TYR A 510 6.40 -86.13 14.11
C TYR A 510 7.21 -85.59 12.93
N GLY A 511 6.85 -85.97 11.70
CA GLY A 511 7.55 -85.52 10.49
C GLY A 511 7.37 -84.03 10.19
N LEU A 512 7.81 -83.59 9.00
CA LEU A 512 7.70 -82.21 8.50
C LEU A 512 6.29 -81.60 8.60
N TRP A 513 5.25 -82.44 8.74
CA TRP A 513 3.86 -82.01 8.92
C TRP A 513 3.62 -81.16 10.20
N LEU A 514 4.39 -81.36 11.28
CA LEU A 514 4.22 -80.60 12.52
C LEU A 514 4.47 -79.09 12.33
N PHE A 515 5.41 -78.71 11.45
CA PHE A 515 5.65 -77.32 11.10
C PHE A 515 4.40 -76.66 10.50
N PHE A 516 3.71 -77.33 9.58
CA PHE A 516 2.48 -76.84 8.98
C PHE A 516 1.32 -76.80 9.98
N ALA A 517 1.24 -77.79 10.87
CA ALA A 517 0.22 -77.86 11.92
C ALA A 517 0.35 -76.74 12.97
N VAL A 518 1.55 -76.21 13.21
CA VAL A 518 1.79 -75.08 14.13
C VAL A 518 1.74 -73.73 13.42
N SER A 519 2.32 -73.60 12.23
CA SER A 519 2.38 -72.32 11.50
C SER A 519 1.02 -71.85 10.98
N ALA A 520 0.19 -72.74 10.44
CA ALA A 520 -1.09 -72.36 9.85
C ALA A 520 -2.09 -71.77 10.89
N PRO A 521 -2.30 -72.37 12.08
CA PRO A 521 -3.17 -71.79 13.10
C PRO A 521 -2.65 -70.46 13.66
N VAL A 522 -1.33 -70.33 13.83
CA VAL A 522 -0.71 -69.09 14.35
C VAL A 522 -0.91 -67.94 13.36
N VAL A 523 -0.65 -68.15 12.08
CA VAL A 523 -0.86 -67.12 11.04
C VAL A 523 -2.36 -66.81 10.91
N ALA A 524 -3.23 -67.82 10.92
CA ALA A 524 -4.69 -67.61 10.84
C ALA A 524 -5.24 -66.81 12.03
N LEU A 525 -4.79 -67.11 13.25
CA LEU A 525 -5.20 -66.40 14.46
C LEU A 525 -4.71 -64.95 14.46
N LEU A 526 -3.48 -64.71 14.01
CA LEU A 526 -2.93 -63.35 13.92
C LEU A 526 -3.64 -62.52 12.83
N LEU A 527 -3.93 -63.10 11.67
CA LEU A 527 -4.73 -62.44 10.64
C LEU A 527 -6.17 -62.15 11.09
N MET A 528 -6.82 -63.09 11.79
CA MET A 528 -8.14 -62.89 12.40
C MET A 528 -8.12 -61.78 13.45
N SER A 529 -7.10 -61.73 14.30
CA SER A 529 -6.96 -60.68 15.32
C SER A 529 -6.83 -59.28 14.70
N MET A 530 -6.13 -59.18 13.57
CA MET A 530 -5.99 -57.94 12.80
C MET A 530 -7.33 -57.50 12.20
N THR A 531 -8.09 -58.42 11.59
CA THR A 531 -9.39 -58.08 10.98
C THR A 531 -10.44 -57.70 12.02
N LEU A 532 -10.47 -58.38 13.18
CA LEU A 532 -11.39 -58.07 14.27
C LEU A 532 -11.07 -56.71 14.92
N SER A 533 -9.79 -56.38 15.09
CA SER A 533 -9.37 -55.09 15.65
C SER A 533 -9.69 -53.92 14.71
N LEU A 534 -9.60 -54.11 13.39
CA LEU A 534 -9.98 -53.11 12.38
C LEU A 534 -11.49 -52.80 12.43
N GLU A 535 -12.35 -53.82 12.55
CA GLU A 535 -13.80 -53.60 12.68
C GLU A 535 -14.16 -52.85 13.96
N GLN A 536 -13.50 -53.13 15.08
CA GLN A 536 -13.73 -52.43 16.35
C GLN A 536 -13.29 -50.95 16.30
N ILE A 537 -12.21 -50.64 15.56
CA ILE A 537 -11.72 -49.26 15.38
C ILE A 537 -12.61 -48.44 14.42
N MET A 538 -13.30 -49.08 13.46
CA MET A 538 -14.16 -48.39 12.49
C MET A 538 -15.56 -48.03 13.02
N GLN A 539 -15.99 -48.56 14.18
CA GLN A 539 -17.37 -48.37 14.66
C GLN A 539 -17.73 -47.02 15.33
N PRO A 540 -16.82 -46.10 15.76
CA PRO A 540 -17.28 -44.84 16.33
C PRO A 540 -17.49 -43.69 15.32
N PHE A 541 -17.17 -43.84 14.03
CA PHE A 541 -17.30 -42.74 13.05
C PHE A 541 -18.69 -42.64 12.36
N GLY A 542 -19.62 -43.56 12.62
CA GLY A 542 -20.91 -43.64 11.90
C GLY A 542 -22.13 -43.01 12.58
N LYS A 543 -22.00 -42.35 13.75
CA LYS A 543 -23.18 -41.88 14.52
C LYS A 543 -22.99 -40.50 15.15
N CYS A 544 -22.94 -39.44 14.35
CA CYS A 544 -23.43 -38.13 14.80
C CYS A 544 -23.87 -37.27 13.61
N GLY A 545 -25.13 -36.82 13.60
CA GLY A 545 -25.64 -35.86 12.60
C GLY A 545 -26.93 -36.25 11.88
N ARG A 546 -27.99 -36.62 12.63
CA ARG A 546 -29.35 -36.80 12.08
C ARG A 546 -30.04 -35.42 12.03
N VAL A 547 -30.05 -34.75 10.88
CA VAL A 547 -30.88 -33.55 10.65
C VAL A 547 -32.33 -33.99 10.38
N ARG A 548 -33.27 -33.49 11.20
CA ARG A 548 -34.72 -33.70 11.08
C ARG A 548 -35.25 -33.06 9.78
N LYS A 549 -35.98 -33.83 8.96
CA LYS A 549 -36.89 -33.30 7.92
C LYS A 549 -38.22 -32.85 8.56
N PRO A 550 -38.83 -31.72 8.14
CA PRO A 550 -40.18 -31.37 8.53
C PRO A 550 -41.22 -32.14 7.73
N SER A 551 -42.37 -32.37 8.37
CA SER A 551 -43.54 -33.14 7.96
C SER A 551 -44.31 -32.52 6.79
N LYS A 552 -44.80 -33.37 5.89
CA LYS A 552 -45.79 -33.05 4.86
C LYS A 552 -47.15 -32.77 5.52
N ILE A 553 -47.79 -31.68 5.11
CA ILE A 553 -49.26 -31.51 5.18
C ILE A 553 -49.78 -31.89 3.78
N VAL A 554 -50.78 -32.76 3.74
CA VAL A 554 -51.50 -33.22 2.55
C VAL A 554 -52.94 -32.73 2.63
N GLU A 555 -53.52 -32.58 1.43
CA GLU A 555 -54.94 -32.43 1.07
C GLU A 555 -55.46 -30.99 1.01
N LYS A 556 -55.93 -30.47 -0.13
CA LYS A 556 -57.00 -31.03 -0.99
C LYS A 556 -56.99 -30.45 -2.40
N GLU A 557 -57.46 -31.27 -3.34
CA GLU A 557 -57.93 -30.91 -4.69
C GLU A 557 -59.10 -29.91 -4.64
N ASP A 558 -59.20 -29.05 -5.66
CA ASP A 558 -60.44 -28.93 -6.44
C ASP A 558 -60.20 -28.22 -7.78
N MET A 559 -60.94 -28.69 -8.79
CA MET A 559 -60.98 -28.29 -10.20
C MET A 559 -61.36 -26.81 -10.42
N ALA A 560 -60.61 -26.14 -11.31
CA ALA A 560 -61.08 -25.35 -12.48
C ALA A 560 -59.95 -24.48 -13.02
#